data_AF-X1URY4-F1
#
_entry.id   AF-X1URY4-F1
#
_cell.length_a   1.000
_cell.length_b   1.000
_cell.length_c   1.000
_cell.angle_alpha   90.00
_cell.angle_beta   90.00
_cell.angle_gamma   90.00
#
_symmetry.space_group_name_H-M   'P 1'
#
loop_
_entity.id
_entity.type
_entity.pdbx_description
1 polymer ?
#
loop_
_entity_poly.entity_id
_entity_poly.type
_entity_poly.pdbx_seq_one_letter_code
_entity_poly.pdbx_strand_id
1 'polypeptide(L)' 'MGLQMRMWLLMALMFGILYGVITGIGTWMGAGNALFYLVLASLFIGFQYLIGPSLVQLMMRVKWVS' A
#
# COMPACT_ATOMS: atom_id res chain seq x y z
N MET A 1 2.96 -15.11 -22.32
CA MET A 1 4.07 -14.17 -22.01
C MET A 1 3.63 -12.70 -21.93
N GLY A 2 2.74 -12.19 -22.78
CA GLY A 2 2.32 -10.76 -22.71
C GLY A 2 1.52 -10.34 -21.46
N LEU A 3 0.74 -11.25 -20.87
CA LEU A 3 -0.09 -10.92 -19.70
C LEU A 3 0.75 -10.69 -18.44
N GLN A 4 1.77 -11.53 -18.19
CA GLN A 4 2.70 -11.33 -17.07
C GLN A 4 3.45 -10.00 -17.20
N MET A 5 3.93 -9.66 -18.40
CA MET A 5 4.60 -8.36 -18.65
C MET A 5 3.67 -7.17 -18.32
N ARG A 6 2.41 -7.23 -18.74
CA ARG A 6 1.40 -6.20 -18.44
C ARG A 6 1.12 -6.08 -16.94
N MET A 7 1.01 -7.21 -16.23
CA MET A 7 0.84 -7.19 -14.78
C MET A 7 2.05 -6.59 -14.06
N TRP A 8 3.27 -6.92 -14.50
CA TRP A 8 4.50 -6.32 -13.97
C TRP A 8 4.54 -4.80 -14.18
N LEU A 9 4.16 -4.32 -15.36
CA LEU A 9 4.07 -2.89 -15.64
C LEU A 9 3.04 -2.18 -14.76
N LEU A 10 1.86 -2.79 -14.58
CA LEU A 10 0.83 -2.25 -13.69
C LEU A 10 1.30 -2.22 -12.23
N MET A 11 2.02 -3.25 -11.77
CA MET A 11 2.55 -3.32 -10.42
C MET A 11 3.63 -2.25 -10.19
N ALA A 12 4.55 -2.08 -11.15
CA ALA A 12 5.58 -1.05 -11.10
C ALA A 12 4.99 0.36 -11.11
N LEU A 13 3.97 0.59 -11.94
CA LEU A 13 3.25 1.86 -12.01
C LEU A 13 2.51 2.16 -10.70
N MET A 14 1.81 1.18 -10.14
CA MET A 14 1.14 1.32 -8.84
C MET A 14 2.14 1.66 -7.73
N PHE A 15 3.29 0.97 -7.69
CA PHE A 15 4.34 1.22 -6.72
C PHE A 15 4.94 2.62 -6.87
N GLY A 16 5.20 3.05 -8.11
CA GLY A 16 5.70 4.39 -8.41
C GLY A 16 4.76 5.51 -7.96
N ILE A 17 3.45 5.34 -8.19
CA ILE A 17 2.44 6.30 -7.74
C ILE A 17 2.42 6.38 -6.21
N LEU A 18 2.35 5.24 -5.52
CA LEU A 18 2.31 5.21 -4.06
C LEU A 18 3.58 5.80 -3.45
N TYR A 19 4.76 5.40 -3.95
CA TYR A 19 6.03 5.93 -3.49
C TYR A 19 6.13 7.44 -3.75
N GLY A 20 5.75 7.91 -4.93
CA GLY A 20 5.78 9.33 -5.28
C GLY A 20 4.90 10.18 -4.36
N VAL A 21 3.67 9.74 -4.08
CA VAL A 21 2.75 10.44 -3.18
C VAL A 21 3.29 10.45 -1.74
N ILE A 22 3.72 9.31 -1.21
CA ILE A 22 4.22 9.20 0.17
C ILE A 22 5.50 10.01 0.34
N THR A 23 6.42 9.95 -0.63
CA THR A 23 7.69 10.69 -0.59
C THR A 23 7.47 12.20 -0.79
N GLY A 24 6.54 12.60 -1.66
CA GLY A 24 6.16 14.00 -1.84
C GLY A 24 5.56 14.61 -0.56
N ILE A 25 4.64 13.90 0.08
CA ILE A 25 4.09 14.31 1.39
C ILE A 25 5.20 14.34 2.46
N GLY A 26 6.04 13.31 2.51
CA GLY A 26 7.14 13.21 3.48
C GLY A 26 8.16 14.36 3.36
N THR A 27 8.51 14.74 2.13
CA THR A 27 9.43 15.86 1.88
C THR A 27 8.80 17.21 2.25
N TRP A 28 7.51 17.42 1.94
CA TRP A 28 6.79 18.65 2.32
C TRP A 28 6.60 18.80 3.82
N MET A 29 6.44 17.71 4.55
CA MET A 29 6.35 17.72 6.02
C MET A 29 7.69 17.95 6.72
N GLY A 30 8.80 18.13 5.98
CA GLY A 30 10.14 18.31 6.54
C GLY A 30 10.64 17.07 7.28
N ALA A 31 10.01 15.91 7.05
CA ALA A 31 10.22 14.69 7.81
C ALA A 31 11.45 13.94 7.27
N GLY A 32 12.65 14.44 7.56
CA GLY A 32 13.90 13.70 7.37
C GLY A 32 14.22 12.72 8.51
N ASN A 33 13.35 12.64 9.53
CA ASN A 33 13.62 11.87 10.74
C ASN A 33 13.08 10.44 10.61
N ALA A 34 13.96 9.43 10.77
CA ALA A 34 13.63 8.01 10.69
C ALA A 34 12.46 7.61 11.60
N LEU A 35 12.28 8.29 12.75
CA LEU A 35 11.16 8.05 13.66
C LEU A 35 9.80 8.38 13.03
N PHE A 36 9.71 9.41 12.19
CA PHE A 36 8.45 9.78 11.53
C PHE A 36 8.00 8.69 10.56
N TYR A 37 8.93 8.18 9.73
CA TYR A 37 8.64 7.09 8.81
C TYR A 37 8.31 5.78 9.53
N LEU A 38 8.95 5.51 10.68
CA LEU A 38 8.64 4.34 11.52
C LEU A 38 7.21 4.39 12.06
N VAL A 39 6.78 5.55 12.58
CA VAL A 39 5.41 5.73 13.09
C VAL A 39 4.41 5.63 11.94
N LEU A 40 4.68 6.27 10.80
CA LEU A 40 3.83 6.22 9.62
C LEU A 40 3.70 4.78 9.09
N ALA A 41 4.81 4.05 8.96
CA ALA A 41 4.82 2.66 8.52
C ALA A 41 4.04 1.75 9.48
N SER A 42 4.22 1.93 10.79
CA SER A 42 3.48 1.15 11.80
C SER A 42 1.98 1.39 11.72
N LEU A 43 1.56 2.65 11.49
CA LEU A 43 0.16 3.01 11.25
C LEU A 43 -0.38 2.34 9.98
N PHE A 44 0.32 2.45 8.85
CA PHE A 44 -0.11 1.85 7.60
C PHE A 44 -0.20 0.33 7.68
N ILE A 45 0.80 -0.35 8.25
CA ILE A 45 0.80 -1.80 8.42
C ILE A 45 -0.34 -2.24 9.35
N GLY A 46 -0.54 -1.55 10.48
CA GLY A 46 -1.63 -1.86 11.40
C GLY A 46 -3.00 -1.71 10.74
N PHE A 47 -3.22 -0.60 10.03
CA PHE A 47 -4.47 -0.34 9.32
C PHE A 47 -4.70 -1.37 8.20
N GLN A 48 -3.66 -1.70 7.44
CA GLN A 48 -3.74 -2.69 6.37
C GLN A 48 -3.98 -4.10 6.89
N TYR A 49 -3.40 -4.48 8.04
CA TYR A 49 -3.64 -5.78 8.66
C TYR A 49 -5.11 -5.93 9.10
N LEU A 50 -5.69 -4.89 9.69
CA LEU A 50 -7.09 -4.90 10.13
C LEU A 50 -8.08 -4.91 8.97
N ILE A 51 -7.74 -4.24 7.87
CA ILE A 51 -8.61 -4.07 6.69
C ILE A 51 -8.34 -5.15 5.62
N GLY A 52 -7.27 -5.92 5.73
CA GLY A 52 -6.94 -7.02 4.82
C GLY A 52 -8.08 -8.02 4.62
N PRO A 53 -8.66 -8.59 5.69
CA PRO A 53 -9.76 -9.56 5.56
C PRO A 53 -11.02 -8.98 4.92
N SER A 54 -11.34 -7.72 5.22
CA SER A 54 -12.50 -7.02 4.66
C SER A 54 -12.28 -6.62 3.20
N LEU A 55 -11.07 -6.23 2.82
CA LEU A 55 -10.68 -5.98 1.43
C LEU A 55 -10.79 -7.23 0.57
N VAL A 56 -10.31 -8.38 1.05
CA VAL A 56 -10.43 -9.65 0.34
C VAL A 56 -11.89 -10.04 0.19
N GLN A 57 -12.68 -9.91 1.25
CA GLN A 57 -14.12 -10.14 1.20
C GLN A 57 -14.83 -9.23 0.19
N LEU A 58 -14.48 -7.94 0.14
CA LEU A 58 -15.05 -6.98 -0.79
C LEU A 58 -14.65 -7.27 -2.25
N MET A 59 -13.35 -7.50 -2.50
CA MET A 59 -12.83 -7.72 -3.84
C MET A 59 -13.23 -9.07 -4.43
N MET A 60 -13.19 -10.13 -3.63
CA MET A 60 -13.53 -11.48 -4.08
C MET A 60 -15.01 -11.83 -3.87
N ARG A 61 -15.78 -10.99 -3.18
CA ARG A 61 -17.20 -11.21 -2.82
C ARG A 61 -17.43 -12.53 -2.06
N VAL A 62 -16.49 -12.90 -1.18
CA VAL A 62 -16.53 -14.16 -0.40
C VAL A 62 -16.96 -13.89 1.05
N LYS A 63 -17.82 -14.76 1.60
CA LYS A 63 -18.18 -14.74 3.02
C LYS A 63 -17.26 -15.66 3.81
N TRP A 64 -16.55 -15.11 4.78
CA TRP A 64 -15.77 -15.88 5.75
C TRP A 64 -16.74 -16.77 6.57
N VAL A 65 -16.45 -18.06 6.64
CA VAL A 65 -17.13 -19.01 7.53
C VAL A 65 -16.19 -19.23 8.71
N SER A 66 -16.72 -19.13 9.93
CA SER A 66 -15.98 -19.35 11.17
C SER A 66 -15.34 -20.72 11.24
#